data_AF-A0A3C1PLW0-F1
#
_entry.id   AF-A0A3C1PLW0-F1
#
_cell.length_a   1.000
_cell.length_b   1.000
_cell.length_c   1.000
_cell.angle_alpha   90.00
_cell.angle_beta   90.00
_cell.angle_gamma   90.00
#
_symmetry.space_group_name_H-M   'P 1'
#
loop_
_entity.id
_entity.type
_entity.pdbx_description
1 polymer ?
#
loop_
_entity_poly.entity_id
_entity_poly.type
_entity_poly.pdbx_seq_one_letter_code
_entity_poly.pdbx_strand_id
1 'polypeptide(L)'
;MNALTDEDIDFIYNDVRQKGISLEMLLDEMVDHICCTLEPALQKGVPFVTAYHDFINSLENDTFKNLQHQTILSTDLKFQKMKKSMFFTGFFGTLVLVSGVFFKINHWPGAGILMVLGMLLVALVFLPLFFITSYKEQETKKNVLLFIIGYITLAFLLLGPLFKVMHWPFANVLLFYGPISLAVVFLPTYLVSIFRKANETKTNFIFLIILIGIGLSSLFSLSAVNISKTAIDRYDSEYRTNLQVYSLVSEKSDSIFDAASEEKKQKAQTLKNASNELNSFIDQLMLDMIKNSNSGEVTLNDFSLKDDKKACRTVLETAGNYEKLLQLLQNYRNAVRAIPPQEIDKIISTNSLKFNLLESENEVQVFKQFPLIEALATLSAVKKNVAIAKYEALQTIE
;
A
#
# COMPACT_ATOMS: atom_id res chain seq x y z
N MET A 1 16.07 35.25 63.84
CA MET A 1 16.21 34.42 62.62
C MET A 1 15.27 33.25 62.82
N ASN A 2 14.18 33.20 62.04
CA ASN A 2 13.25 32.07 62.12
C ASN A 2 13.88 30.94 61.31
N ALA A 3 14.31 29.87 61.99
CA ALA A 3 14.74 28.63 61.37
C ALA A 3 13.56 27.65 61.37
N LEU A 4 13.59 26.66 60.48
CA LEU A 4 12.65 25.54 60.51
C LEU A 4 12.79 24.79 61.84
N THR A 5 11.67 24.57 62.52
CA THR A 5 11.60 23.74 63.72
C THR A 5 11.31 22.29 63.36
N ASP A 6 11.60 21.35 64.26
CA ASP A 6 11.27 19.93 64.06
C ASP A 6 9.76 19.73 63.85
N GLU A 7 8.93 20.54 64.52
CA GLU A 7 7.46 20.54 64.33
C GLU A 7 7.04 20.98 62.92
N ASP A 8 7.75 21.95 62.32
CA ASP A 8 7.49 22.40 60.95
C ASP A 8 7.85 21.29 59.93
N ILE A 9 8.94 20.57 60.17
CA ILE A 9 9.39 19.45 59.32
C ILE A 9 8.40 18.29 59.41
N ASP A 10 7.98 17.91 60.62
CA ASP A 10 6.96 16.88 60.83
C ASP A 10 5.62 17.24 60.17
N PHE A 11 5.26 18.53 60.18
CA PHE A 11 4.09 19.02 59.46
C PHE A 11 4.23 18.82 57.94
N ILE A 12 5.35 19.23 57.33
CA ILE A 12 5.60 19.04 55.89
C ILE A 12 5.56 17.55 55.55
N TYR A 13 6.22 16.70 56.36
CA TYR A 13 6.29 15.27 56.15
C TYR A 13 4.89 14.63 56.08
N ASN A 14 4.03 14.97 57.04
CA ASN A 14 2.67 14.47 57.10
C ASN A 14 1.79 15.00 55.96
N ASP A 15 1.93 16.29 55.60
CA ASP A 15 1.12 16.90 54.54
C ASP A 15 1.49 16.36 53.15
N VAL A 16 2.79 16.25 52.83
CA VAL A 16 3.27 15.68 51.55
C VAL A 16 2.84 14.22 51.39
N ARG A 17 2.88 13.44 52.49
CA ARG A 17 2.38 12.07 52.50
C ARG A 17 0.88 12.00 52.25
N GLN A 18 0.09 12.88 52.87
CA GLN A 18 -1.36 12.96 52.64
C GLN A 18 -1.71 13.41 51.20
N LYS A 19 -0.87 14.24 50.59
CA LYS A 19 -1.05 14.71 49.21
C LYS A 19 -0.72 13.67 48.13
N GLY A 20 -0.12 12.53 48.50
CA GLY A 20 -0.05 11.35 47.64
C GLY A 20 1.32 10.71 47.44
N ILE A 21 2.36 11.17 48.13
CA ILE A 21 3.68 10.50 48.09
C ILE A 21 3.71 9.39 49.14
N SER A 22 3.89 8.15 48.68
CA SER A 22 4.02 6.98 49.54
C SER A 22 5.38 6.28 49.45
N LEU A 23 6.23 6.65 48.49
CA LEU A 23 7.57 6.10 48.34
C LEU A 23 8.50 6.84 49.31
N GLU A 24 9.07 6.14 50.29
CA GLU A 24 9.89 6.76 51.35
C GLU A 24 11.05 7.58 50.79
N MET A 25 11.82 7.04 49.84
CA MET A 25 12.93 7.80 49.24
C MET A 25 12.48 9.10 48.57
N LEU A 26 11.33 9.10 47.88
CA LEU A 26 10.81 10.32 47.25
C LEU A 26 10.23 11.27 48.30
N LEU A 27 9.63 10.75 49.37
CA LEU A 27 9.10 11.56 50.46
C LEU A 27 10.24 12.35 51.13
N ASP A 28 11.33 11.68 51.45
CA ASP A 28 12.50 12.30 52.08
C ASP A 28 13.12 13.37 51.17
N GLU A 29 13.31 13.07 49.88
CA GLU A 29 13.81 14.02 48.87
C GLU A 29 12.89 15.25 48.71
N MET A 30 11.57 15.05 48.71
CA MET A 30 10.61 16.15 48.58
C MET A 30 10.54 17.01 49.83
N VAL A 31 10.58 16.40 51.02
CA VAL A 31 10.61 17.15 52.29
C VAL A 31 11.87 18.02 52.36
N ASP A 32 13.04 17.47 52.04
CA ASP A 32 14.30 18.22 51.98
C ASP A 32 14.22 19.38 50.97
N HIS A 33 13.69 19.11 49.76
CA HIS A 33 13.52 20.14 48.74
C HIS A 33 12.58 21.28 49.17
N ILE A 34 11.47 20.94 49.85
CA ILE A 34 10.53 21.92 50.38
C ILE A 34 11.21 22.75 51.47
N CYS A 35 11.92 22.11 52.40
CA CYS A 35 12.67 22.80 53.45
C CYS A 35 13.66 23.81 52.85
N CYS A 36 14.51 23.40 51.91
CA CYS A 36 15.44 24.30 51.21
C CYS A 36 14.74 25.44 50.47
N THR A 37 13.54 25.20 49.92
CA THR A 37 12.78 26.22 49.20
C THR A 37 12.19 27.27 50.14
N LEU A 38 11.81 26.89 51.37
CA LEU A 38 11.21 27.78 52.36
C LEU A 38 12.24 28.60 53.15
N GLU A 39 13.44 28.06 53.37
CA GLU A 39 14.52 28.70 54.14
C GLU A 39 14.76 30.18 53.80
N PRO A 40 14.88 30.60 52.53
CA PRO A 40 15.12 32.01 52.18
C PRO A 40 13.97 32.94 52.58
N ALA A 41 12.72 32.46 52.56
CA ALA A 41 11.55 33.25 52.95
C ALA A 41 11.47 33.42 54.48
N LEU A 42 11.78 32.36 55.22
CA LEU A 42 11.85 32.36 56.69
C LEU A 42 12.96 33.29 57.21
N GLN A 43 14.13 33.29 56.55
CA GLN A 43 15.23 34.20 56.87
C GLN A 43 14.86 35.68 56.68
N LYS A 44 13.95 36.00 55.76
CA LYS A 44 13.40 37.34 55.53
C LYS A 44 12.30 37.73 56.54
N GLY A 45 11.97 36.84 57.48
CA GLY A 45 10.98 37.08 58.53
C GLY A 45 9.54 36.73 58.16
N VAL A 46 9.31 36.04 57.03
CA VAL A 46 7.97 35.53 56.67
C VAL A 46 7.61 34.37 57.62
N PRO A 47 6.37 34.31 58.17
CA PRO A 47 5.93 33.17 58.96
C PRO A 47 5.89 31.86 58.15
N PHE A 48 6.21 30.73 58.78
CA PHE A 48 6.22 29.40 58.15
C PHE A 48 4.92 29.08 57.41
N VAL A 49 3.77 29.23 58.07
CA VAL A 49 2.46 28.93 57.49
C VAL A 49 2.21 29.70 56.20
N THR A 50 2.61 30.98 56.16
CA THR A 50 2.47 31.82 54.97
C THR A 50 3.39 31.36 53.85
N ALA A 51 4.68 31.13 54.15
CA ALA A 51 5.65 30.67 53.16
C ALA A 51 5.28 29.29 52.58
N TYR A 52 4.82 28.37 53.43
CA TYR A 52 4.37 27.04 53.03
C TYR A 52 3.13 27.09 52.15
N HIS A 53 2.13 27.89 52.56
CA HIS A 53 0.90 28.05 51.81
C HIS A 53 1.15 28.70 50.43
N ASP A 54 2.03 29.70 50.35
CA ASP A 54 2.43 30.31 49.08
C ASP A 54 3.13 29.29 48.16
N PHE A 55 4.02 28.46 48.70
CA PHE A 55 4.66 27.38 47.95
C PHE A 55 3.63 26.35 47.44
N ILE A 56 2.77 25.82 48.30
CA ILE A 56 1.78 24.81 47.92
C ILE A 56 0.78 25.35 46.89
N ASN A 57 0.37 26.62 47.00
CA ASN A 57 -0.50 27.25 46.01
C ASN A 57 0.18 27.53 44.66
N SER A 58 1.52 27.57 44.63
CA SER A 58 2.27 27.66 43.38
C SER A 58 2.32 26.33 42.62
N LEU A 59 2.02 25.21 43.30
CA LEU A 59 2.01 23.88 42.70
C LEU A 59 0.62 23.54 42.12
N GLU A 60 0.60 22.75 41.05
CA GLU A 60 -0.64 22.18 40.54
C GLU A 60 -1.18 21.12 41.52
N ASN A 61 -2.51 20.98 41.64
CA ASN A 61 -3.18 20.11 42.62
C ASN A 61 -2.72 18.64 42.60
N ASP A 62 -2.30 18.10 41.45
CA ASP A 62 -1.90 16.70 41.29
C ASP A 62 -0.37 16.51 41.17
N THR A 63 0.43 17.54 41.47
CA THR A 63 1.90 17.51 41.31
C THR A 63 2.54 16.33 42.08
N PHE A 64 2.19 16.15 43.35
CA PHE A 64 2.73 15.09 44.20
C PHE A 64 2.38 13.68 43.72
N LYS A 65 1.14 13.46 43.28
CA LYS A 65 0.71 12.18 42.73
C LYS A 65 1.37 11.89 41.38
N ASN A 66 1.49 12.91 40.52
CA ASN A 66 2.19 12.78 39.25
C ASN A 66 3.67 12.46 39.43
N LEU A 67 4.36 13.12 40.38
CA LEU A 67 5.74 12.83 40.73
C LEU A 67 5.90 11.38 41.22
N GLN A 68 5.09 10.96 42.19
CA GLN A 68 5.08 9.59 42.70
C GLN A 68 4.87 8.58 41.55
N HIS A 69 3.86 8.80 40.72
CA HIS A 69 3.54 7.92 39.59
C HIS A 69 4.67 7.84 38.57
N GLN A 70 5.27 8.98 38.19
CA GLN A 70 6.39 9.03 37.26
C GLN A 70 7.64 8.34 37.83
N THR A 71 7.93 8.51 39.13
CA THR A 71 9.05 7.85 39.81
C THR A 71 8.86 6.33 39.88
N ILE A 72 7.64 5.85 40.14
CA ILE A 72 7.35 4.41 40.09
C ILE A 72 7.58 3.84 38.69
N LEU A 73 7.16 4.56 37.64
CA LEU A 73 7.40 4.13 36.25
C LEU A 73 8.88 4.22 35.84
N SER A 74 9.61 5.23 36.33
CA SER A 74 11.03 5.41 36.01
C SER A 74 11.89 4.31 36.63
N THR A 75 11.52 3.86 37.83
CA THR A 75 12.19 2.77 38.56
C THR A 75 11.72 1.38 38.13
N ASP A 76 10.54 1.24 37.50
CA ASP A 76 10.07 -0.03 36.91
C ASP A 76 10.90 -0.41 35.66
N LEU A 77 11.87 -1.31 35.87
CA LEU A 77 12.74 -1.86 34.81
C LEU A 77 11.96 -2.50 33.65
N LYS A 78 10.80 -3.13 33.91
CA LYS A 78 9.98 -3.76 32.86
C LYS A 78 9.35 -2.69 31.98
N PHE A 79 8.80 -1.64 32.60
CA PHE A 79 8.26 -0.50 31.86
C PHE A 79 9.35 0.22 31.04
N GLN A 80 10.54 0.41 31.62
CA GLN A 80 11.67 1.00 30.88
C GLN A 80 12.13 0.15 29.69
N LYS A 81 12.17 -1.19 29.85
CA LYS A 81 12.45 -2.10 28.73
C LYS A 81 11.40 -2.00 27.62
N MET A 82 10.12 -1.89 27.98
CA MET A 82 9.03 -1.68 27.00
C MET A 82 9.21 -0.38 26.23
N LYS A 83 9.52 0.74 26.90
CA LYS A 83 9.80 2.03 26.25
C LYS A 83 10.97 1.95 25.27
N LYS A 84 12.08 1.34 25.69
CA LYS A 84 13.26 1.16 24.82
C LYS A 84 12.93 0.28 23.61
N SER A 85 12.18 -0.81 23.82
CA SER A 85 11.72 -1.69 22.74
C SER A 85 10.79 -0.96 21.78
N MET A 86 9.87 -0.13 22.27
CA MET A 86 9.00 0.71 21.44
C MET A 86 9.84 1.61 20.55
N PHE A 87 10.80 2.35 21.12
CA PHE A 87 11.65 3.25 20.34
C PHE A 87 12.45 2.50 19.26
N PHE A 88 13.09 1.38 19.61
CA PHE A 88 13.88 0.58 18.69
C PHE A 88 13.03 0.00 17.56
N THR A 89 11.89 -0.60 17.89
CA THR A 89 11.00 -1.22 16.88
C THR A 89 10.37 -0.19 15.97
N GLY A 90 10.01 0.99 16.48
CA GLY A 90 9.54 2.11 15.67
C GLY A 90 10.59 2.63 14.70
N PHE A 91 11.82 2.85 15.18
CA PHE A 91 12.93 3.35 14.36
C PHE A 91 13.33 2.34 13.28
N PHE A 92 13.65 1.09 13.66
CA PHE A 92 14.07 0.05 12.72
C PHE A 92 12.94 -0.35 11.78
N GLY A 93 11.70 -0.47 12.27
CA GLY A 93 10.54 -0.78 11.42
C GLY A 93 10.33 0.28 10.34
N THR A 94 10.43 1.57 10.71
CA THR A 94 10.31 2.68 9.74
C THR A 94 11.47 2.70 8.75
N LEU A 95 12.71 2.48 9.20
CA LEU A 95 13.88 2.40 8.32
C LEU A 95 13.71 1.31 7.26
N VAL A 96 13.33 0.10 7.70
CA VAL A 96 13.09 -1.05 6.81
C VAL A 96 11.94 -0.76 5.83
N LEU A 97 10.86 -0.13 6.30
CA LEU A 97 9.75 0.29 5.43
C LEU A 97 10.20 1.26 4.35
N VAL A 98 10.93 2.31 4.72
CA VAL A 98 11.43 3.32 3.78
C VAL A 98 12.37 2.69 2.75
N SER A 99 13.26 1.79 3.18
CA SER A 99 14.09 1.01 2.25
C SER A 99 13.25 0.15 1.32
N GLY A 100 12.19 -0.51 1.80
CA GLY A 100 11.28 -1.28 0.97
C GLY A 100 10.56 -0.44 -0.08
N VAL A 101 10.07 0.75 0.29
CA VAL A 101 9.47 1.70 -0.66
C VAL A 101 10.50 2.18 -1.69
N PHE A 102 11.72 2.51 -1.26
CA PHE A 102 12.81 2.90 -2.15
C PHE A 102 13.13 1.79 -3.17
N PHE A 103 13.18 0.53 -2.73
CA PHE A 103 13.40 -0.62 -3.61
C PHE A 103 12.23 -0.81 -4.57
N LYS A 104 10.99 -0.58 -4.12
CA LYS A 104 9.81 -0.67 -4.98
C LYS A 104 9.84 0.37 -6.10
N ILE A 105 10.24 1.60 -5.80
CA ILE A 105 10.38 2.69 -6.78
C ILE A 105 11.49 2.37 -7.80
N ASN A 106 12.59 1.77 -7.35
CA ASN A 106 13.72 1.40 -8.22
C ASN A 106 13.55 0.02 -8.90
N HIS A 107 12.41 -0.66 -8.70
CA HIS A 107 12.15 -2.01 -9.21
C HIS A 107 13.17 -3.07 -8.76
N TRP A 108 13.81 -2.87 -7.61
CA TRP A 108 14.81 -3.80 -7.07
C TRP A 108 14.15 -5.02 -6.43
N PRO A 109 14.80 -6.20 -6.52
CA PRO A 109 14.29 -7.42 -5.89
C PRO A 109 14.20 -7.27 -4.37
N GLY A 110 13.25 -7.95 -3.75
CA GLY A 110 13.07 -7.94 -2.28
C GLY A 110 12.24 -6.77 -1.72
N ALA A 111 11.78 -5.82 -2.56
CA ALA A 111 10.97 -4.68 -2.14
C ALA A 111 9.74 -5.09 -1.30
N GLY A 112 8.97 -6.08 -1.78
CA GLY A 112 7.77 -6.55 -1.08
C GLY A 112 8.06 -7.14 0.30
N ILE A 113 9.17 -7.88 0.44
CA ILE A 113 9.58 -8.50 1.71
C ILE A 113 9.92 -7.41 2.74
N LEU A 114 10.73 -6.41 2.34
CA LEU A 114 11.10 -5.29 3.21
C LEU A 114 9.86 -4.49 3.63
N MET A 115 8.94 -4.20 2.70
CA MET A 115 7.70 -3.49 3.02
C MET A 115 6.82 -4.26 4.00
N VAL A 116 6.65 -5.57 3.82
CA VAL A 116 5.85 -6.39 4.74
C VAL A 116 6.53 -6.49 6.11
N LEU A 117 7.83 -6.77 6.16
CA LEU A 117 8.56 -6.94 7.41
C LEU A 117 8.61 -5.64 8.22
N GLY A 118 8.89 -4.51 7.57
CA GLY A 118 8.84 -3.21 8.21
C GLY A 118 7.44 -2.88 8.73
N MET A 119 6.38 -3.20 7.96
CA MET A 119 5.01 -2.94 8.40
C MET A 119 4.60 -3.81 9.58
N LEU A 120 5.01 -5.08 9.60
CA LEU A 120 4.76 -5.98 10.74
C LEU A 120 5.42 -5.45 12.01
N LEU A 121 6.67 -4.98 11.92
CA LEU A 121 7.36 -4.35 13.06
C LEU A 121 6.60 -3.11 13.55
N VAL A 122 6.14 -2.25 12.64
CA VAL A 122 5.42 -1.03 13.02
C VAL A 122 4.03 -1.34 13.59
N ALA A 123 3.20 -2.10 12.87
CA ALA A 123 1.79 -2.30 13.20
C ALA A 123 1.56 -3.31 14.35
N LEU A 124 2.40 -4.35 14.46
CA LEU A 124 2.20 -5.43 15.44
C LEU A 124 3.14 -5.37 16.65
N VAL A 125 4.24 -4.61 16.57
CA VAL A 125 5.19 -4.50 17.70
C VAL A 125 5.24 -3.09 18.25
N PHE A 126 5.62 -2.11 17.44
CA PHE A 126 5.71 -0.72 17.86
C PHE A 126 4.36 -0.18 18.33
N LEU A 127 3.32 -0.36 17.52
CA LEU A 127 2.02 0.26 17.76
C LEU A 127 1.35 -0.25 19.05
N PRO A 128 1.26 -1.56 19.34
CA PRO A 128 0.73 -2.03 20.62
C PRO A 128 1.58 -1.55 21.80
N LEU A 129 2.91 -1.58 21.68
CA LEU A 129 3.78 -1.08 22.74
C LEU A 129 3.53 0.40 23.03
N PHE A 130 3.39 1.23 21.99
CA PHE A 130 3.07 2.65 22.11
C PHE A 130 1.78 2.87 22.90
N PHE A 131 0.67 2.24 22.51
CA PHE A 131 -0.60 2.42 23.22
C PHE A 131 -0.55 1.87 24.66
N ILE A 132 0.14 0.75 24.91
CA ILE A 132 0.30 0.21 26.27
C ILE A 132 1.14 1.15 27.14
N THR A 133 2.27 1.67 26.63
CA THR A 133 3.12 2.58 27.39
C THR A 133 2.40 3.89 27.67
N SER A 134 1.73 4.47 26.67
CA SER A 134 1.00 5.72 26.83
C SER A 134 -0.22 5.57 27.75
N TYR A 135 -0.86 4.39 27.80
CA TYR A 135 -1.90 4.12 28.79
C TYR A 135 -1.34 4.03 30.20
N LYS A 136 -0.19 3.36 30.38
CA LYS A 136 0.47 3.25 31.69
C LYS A 136 1.01 4.57 32.21
N GLU A 137 1.36 5.51 31.34
CA GLU A 137 1.82 6.85 31.73
C GLU A 137 0.72 7.74 32.29
N GLN A 138 -0.56 7.42 32.04
CA GLN A 138 -1.67 8.18 32.61
C GLN A 138 -1.78 7.90 34.11
N GLU A 139 -1.62 8.96 34.91
CA GLU A 139 -1.84 8.92 36.36
C GLU A 139 -3.30 8.53 36.68
N THR A 140 -4.28 9.09 35.95
CA THR A 140 -5.70 8.69 36.03
C THR A 140 -6.14 7.82 34.85
N LYS A 141 -6.39 6.53 35.12
CA LYS A 141 -6.75 5.48 34.13
C LYS A 141 -8.21 5.56 33.63
N LYS A 142 -8.64 6.72 33.14
CA LYS A 142 -10.07 6.97 32.89
C LYS A 142 -10.66 6.24 31.67
N ASN A 143 -9.93 6.07 30.57
CA ASN A 143 -10.52 5.52 29.33
C ASN A 143 -9.55 4.65 28.51
N VAL A 144 -9.52 3.34 28.78
CA VAL A 144 -8.82 2.34 27.96
C VAL A 144 -9.35 2.35 26.52
N LEU A 145 -10.65 2.61 26.35
CA LEU A 145 -11.33 2.54 25.05
C LEU A 145 -10.70 3.45 23.99
N LEU A 146 -10.25 4.66 24.38
CA LEU A 146 -9.62 5.60 23.45
C LEU A 146 -8.31 5.04 22.88
N PHE A 147 -7.53 4.31 23.70
CA PHE A 147 -6.30 3.66 23.25
C PHE A 147 -6.58 2.51 22.28
N ILE A 148 -7.63 1.72 22.54
CA ILE A 148 -8.04 0.62 21.65
C ILE A 148 -8.53 1.17 20.31
N ILE A 149 -9.41 2.18 20.33
CA ILE A 149 -9.91 2.83 19.12
C ILE A 149 -8.75 3.44 18.32
N GLY A 150 -7.85 4.16 19.00
CA GLY A 150 -6.67 4.73 18.36
C GLY A 150 -5.77 3.69 17.71
N TYR A 151 -5.55 2.56 18.39
CA TYR A 151 -4.79 1.43 17.85
C TYR A 151 -5.43 0.88 16.56
N ILE A 152 -6.73 0.57 16.59
CA ILE A 152 -7.45 -0.01 15.46
C ILE A 152 -7.44 0.96 14.27
N THR A 153 -7.76 2.23 14.51
CA THR A 153 -7.76 3.27 13.47
C THR A 153 -6.37 3.41 12.82
N LEU A 154 -5.31 3.51 13.62
CA LEU A 154 -3.96 3.68 13.08
C LEU A 154 -3.46 2.40 12.38
N ALA A 155 -3.81 1.21 12.88
CA ALA A 155 -3.52 -0.05 12.21
C ALA A 155 -4.16 -0.12 10.82
N PHE A 156 -5.44 0.28 10.68
CA PHE A 156 -6.13 0.30 9.38
C PHE A 156 -5.49 1.29 8.40
N LEU A 157 -5.14 2.50 8.89
CA LEU A 157 -4.48 3.52 8.09
C LEU A 157 -3.11 3.09 7.55
N LEU A 158 -2.38 2.29 8.33
CA LEU A 158 -1.05 1.78 7.93
C LEU A 158 -1.15 0.53 7.03
N LEU A 159 -2.04 -0.40 7.35
CA LEU A 159 -2.18 -1.66 6.61
C LEU A 159 -2.86 -1.48 5.25
N GLY A 160 -3.82 -0.55 5.11
CA GLY A 160 -4.53 -0.31 3.85
C GLY A 160 -3.60 -0.02 2.67
N PRO A 161 -2.69 0.97 2.76
CA PRO A 161 -1.73 1.27 1.71
C PRO A 161 -0.79 0.09 1.41
N LEU A 162 -0.35 -0.67 2.42
CA LEU A 162 0.47 -1.87 2.19
C LEU A 162 -0.30 -2.90 1.35
N PHE A 163 -1.53 -3.22 1.75
CA PHE A 163 -2.36 -4.20 1.04
C PHE A 163 -2.63 -3.76 -0.40
N LYS A 164 -2.79 -2.45 -0.62
CA LYS A 164 -2.97 -1.87 -1.95
C LYS A 164 -1.73 -2.04 -2.81
N VAL A 165 -0.55 -1.73 -2.29
CA VAL A 165 0.74 -1.92 -3.00
C VAL A 165 1.01 -3.40 -3.28
N MET A 166 0.67 -4.28 -2.33
CA MET A 166 0.85 -5.73 -2.46
C MET A 166 -0.25 -6.43 -3.25
N HIS A 167 -1.26 -5.70 -3.74
CA HIS A 167 -2.43 -6.26 -4.46
C HIS A 167 -3.17 -7.35 -3.68
N TRP A 168 -3.15 -7.26 -2.35
CA TRP A 168 -3.79 -8.20 -1.45
C TRP A 168 -5.31 -7.96 -1.38
N PRO A 169 -6.10 -9.01 -1.12
CA PRO A 169 -7.54 -8.87 -0.94
C PRO A 169 -7.83 -7.94 0.24
N PHE A 170 -9.00 -7.30 0.26
CA PHE A 170 -9.41 -6.32 1.29
C PHE A 170 -8.66 -4.98 1.31
N ALA A 171 -7.72 -4.72 0.40
CA ALA A 171 -7.03 -3.42 0.32
C ALA A 171 -8.00 -2.22 0.28
N ASN A 172 -9.00 -2.26 -0.60
CA ASN A 172 -9.98 -1.18 -0.73
C ASN A 172 -10.88 -1.04 0.51
N VAL A 173 -11.17 -2.15 1.20
CA VAL A 173 -11.95 -2.16 2.45
C VAL A 173 -11.18 -1.41 3.53
N LEU A 174 -9.92 -1.77 3.76
CA LEU A 174 -9.06 -1.11 4.75
C LEU A 174 -8.86 0.38 4.43
N LEU A 175 -8.61 0.72 3.16
CA LEU A 175 -8.42 2.09 2.71
C LEU A 175 -9.68 2.96 2.80
N PHE A 176 -10.87 2.37 2.75
CA PHE A 176 -12.12 3.10 2.92
C PHE A 176 -12.47 3.29 4.40
N TYR A 177 -12.45 2.19 5.17
CA TYR A 177 -12.86 2.23 6.57
C TYR A 177 -11.82 2.87 7.50
N GLY A 178 -10.53 2.84 7.16
CA GLY A 178 -9.48 3.49 7.95
C GLY A 178 -9.73 5.00 8.15
N PRO A 179 -9.78 5.80 7.06
CA PRO A 179 -10.08 7.23 7.13
C PRO A 179 -11.45 7.55 7.74
N ILE A 180 -12.46 6.73 7.50
CA ILE A 180 -13.79 6.90 8.11
C ILE A 180 -13.71 6.71 9.63
N SER A 181 -13.02 5.67 10.09
CA SER A 181 -12.81 5.43 11.53
C SER A 181 -12.05 6.58 12.17
N LEU A 182 -11.08 7.16 11.46
CA LEU A 182 -10.33 8.33 11.91
C LEU A 182 -11.26 9.54 12.09
N ALA A 183 -12.03 9.88 11.06
CA ALA A 183 -12.86 11.08 11.05
C ALA A 183 -14.08 11.00 11.97
N VAL A 184 -14.73 9.84 12.04
CA VAL A 184 -16.03 9.67 12.72
C VAL A 184 -15.88 9.10 14.14
N VAL A 185 -14.85 8.28 14.40
CA VAL A 185 -14.71 7.58 15.69
C VAL A 185 -13.56 8.17 16.51
N PHE A 186 -12.33 8.14 15.98
CA PHE A 186 -11.16 8.57 16.74
C PHE A 186 -11.14 10.08 16.98
N LEU A 187 -11.34 10.90 15.94
CA LEU A 187 -11.24 12.35 16.07
C LEU A 187 -12.28 12.93 17.06
N PRO A 188 -13.57 12.57 17.01
CA PRO A 188 -14.55 13.09 17.96
C PRO A 188 -14.27 12.63 19.39
N THR A 189 -13.91 11.36 19.60
CA THR A 189 -13.60 10.83 20.94
C THR A 189 -12.35 11.48 21.54
N TYR A 190 -11.32 11.71 20.71
CA TYR A 190 -10.10 12.40 21.12
C TYR A 190 -10.36 13.88 21.45
N LEU A 191 -11.10 14.61 20.60
CA LEU A 191 -11.44 16.01 20.86
C LEU A 191 -12.26 16.17 22.13
N VAL A 192 -13.28 15.33 22.36
CA VAL A 192 -14.06 15.34 23.61
C VAL A 192 -13.15 15.09 24.81
N SER A 193 -12.17 14.18 24.70
CA SER A 193 -11.22 13.92 25.78
C SER A 193 -10.33 15.13 26.11
N ILE A 194 -9.95 15.92 25.11
CA ILE A 194 -9.17 17.15 25.28
C ILE A 194 -10.04 18.26 25.87
N PHE A 195 -11.25 18.49 25.34
CA PHE A 195 -12.13 19.54 25.84
C PHE A 195 -12.49 19.33 27.31
N ARG A 196 -12.59 18.08 27.76
CA ARG A 196 -12.79 17.74 29.18
C ARG A 196 -11.54 17.95 30.05
N LYS A 197 -10.35 18.09 29.44
CA LYS A 197 -9.03 18.30 30.09
C LYS A 197 -8.44 19.69 29.79
N ALA A 198 -9.24 20.63 29.29
CA ALA A 198 -8.77 21.91 28.74
C ALA A 198 -7.98 22.79 29.73
N ASN A 199 -8.05 22.52 31.04
CA ASN A 199 -7.29 23.24 32.07
C ASN A 199 -5.91 22.62 32.41
N GLU A 200 -5.57 21.42 31.91
CA GLU A 200 -4.40 20.67 32.44
C GLU A 200 -3.34 20.29 31.39
N THR A 201 -3.63 20.34 30.08
CA THR A 201 -2.66 19.83 29.09
C THR A 201 -2.51 20.71 27.85
N LYS A 202 -1.28 21.13 27.55
CA LYS A 202 -0.90 21.62 26.21
C LYS A 202 -1.09 20.50 25.20
N THR A 203 -2.12 20.63 24.36
CA THR A 203 -2.41 19.63 23.33
C THR A 203 -1.36 19.70 22.22
N ASN A 204 -0.71 18.58 21.90
CA ASN A 204 0.22 18.48 20.79
C ASN A 204 -0.55 18.39 19.45
N PHE A 205 -1.03 19.53 18.95
CA PHE A 205 -1.73 19.66 17.66
C PHE A 205 -0.96 19.06 16.47
N ILE A 206 0.38 19.03 16.58
CA ILE A 206 1.27 18.41 15.58
C ILE A 206 0.89 16.94 15.33
N PHE A 207 0.56 16.18 16.38
CA PHE A 207 0.17 14.77 16.24
C PHE A 207 -1.13 14.62 15.44
N LEU A 208 -2.12 15.47 15.69
CA LEU A 208 -3.38 15.46 14.94
C LEU A 208 -3.17 15.76 13.45
N ILE A 209 -2.33 16.75 13.13
CA ILE A 209 -2.04 17.12 11.75
C ILE A 209 -1.35 15.97 11.01
N ILE A 210 -0.38 15.30 11.65
CA ILE A 210 0.28 14.12 11.07
C ILE A 210 -0.74 13.00 10.82
N LEU A 211 -1.62 12.71 11.78
CA LEU A 211 -2.61 11.65 11.67
C LEU A 211 -3.61 11.91 10.53
N ILE A 212 -4.09 13.15 10.40
CA ILE A 212 -4.95 13.59 9.30
C ILE A 212 -4.21 13.49 7.96
N GLY A 213 -2.93 13.91 7.92
CA GLY A 213 -2.08 13.79 6.72
C GLY A 213 -1.93 12.33 6.26
N ILE A 214 -1.69 11.40 7.19
CA ILE A 214 -1.66 9.97 6.89
C ILE A 214 -3.02 9.51 6.36
N GLY A 215 -4.12 9.91 7.00
CA GLY A 215 -5.49 9.65 6.54
C GLY A 215 -5.73 10.08 5.10
N LEU A 216 -5.37 11.31 4.75
CA LEU A 216 -5.50 11.84 3.38
C LEU A 216 -4.60 11.12 2.38
N SER A 217 -3.36 10.81 2.75
CA SER A 217 -2.43 10.07 1.89
C SER A 217 -2.96 8.67 1.55
N SER A 218 -3.65 8.02 2.50
CA SER A 218 -4.28 6.72 2.28
C SER A 218 -5.44 6.80 1.28
N LEU A 219 -6.21 7.89 1.27
CA LEU A 219 -7.25 8.13 0.27
C LEU A 219 -6.66 8.33 -1.13
N PHE A 220 -5.53 9.03 -1.24
CA PHE A 220 -4.82 9.18 -2.52
C PHE A 220 -4.27 7.84 -3.04
N SER A 221 -3.98 6.88 -2.17
CA SER A 221 -3.57 5.52 -2.57
C SER A 221 -4.68 4.75 -3.32
N LEU A 222 -5.97 5.10 -3.10
CA LEU A 222 -7.08 4.49 -3.84
C LEU A 222 -7.03 4.80 -5.34
N SER A 223 -6.60 6.01 -5.71
CA SER A 223 -6.53 6.46 -7.11
C SER A 223 -5.23 6.06 -7.81
N ALA A 224 -4.19 5.65 -7.07
CA ALA A 224 -2.86 5.40 -7.62
C ALA A 224 -2.67 4.00 -8.27
N VAL A 225 -3.56 3.03 -8.03
CA VAL A 225 -3.50 1.71 -8.69
C VAL A 225 -4.50 1.66 -9.82
N ASN A 226 -3.98 1.78 -11.05
CA ASN A 226 -4.77 2.01 -12.24
C ASN A 226 -5.62 0.80 -12.70
N ILE A 227 -5.36 -0.42 -12.21
CA ILE A 227 -6.10 -1.63 -12.60
C ILE A 227 -6.39 -2.51 -11.39
N SER A 228 -7.62 -3.00 -11.28
CA SER A 228 -8.03 -3.92 -10.23
C SER A 228 -7.45 -5.32 -10.45
N LYS A 229 -7.18 -6.06 -9.37
CA LYS A 229 -6.79 -7.48 -9.47
C LYS A 229 -7.79 -8.31 -10.29
N THR A 230 -9.09 -8.04 -10.15
CA THR A 230 -10.14 -8.68 -10.95
C THR A 230 -10.00 -8.43 -12.45
N ALA A 231 -9.57 -7.23 -12.86
CA ALA A 231 -9.30 -6.91 -14.25
C ALA A 231 -8.04 -7.64 -14.74
N ILE A 232 -6.98 -7.68 -13.93
CA ILE A 232 -5.77 -8.47 -14.25
C ILE A 232 -6.13 -9.95 -14.44
N ASP A 233 -6.88 -10.55 -13.52
CA ASP A 233 -7.27 -11.96 -13.57
C ASP A 233 -8.15 -12.25 -14.80
N ARG A 234 -9.06 -11.32 -15.15
CA ARG A 234 -9.88 -11.42 -16.36
C ARG A 234 -9.04 -11.40 -17.63
N TYR A 235 -8.15 -10.41 -17.78
CA TYR A 235 -7.28 -10.32 -18.95
C TYR A 235 -6.30 -11.50 -19.04
N ASP A 236 -5.81 -12.02 -17.90
CA ASP A 236 -4.97 -13.23 -17.89
C ASP A 236 -5.74 -14.47 -18.35
N SER A 237 -6.96 -14.64 -17.85
CA SER A 237 -7.85 -15.72 -18.30
C SER A 237 -8.15 -15.60 -19.79
N GLU A 238 -8.41 -14.39 -20.29
CA GLU A 238 -8.67 -14.13 -21.70
C GLU A 238 -7.44 -14.42 -22.57
N TYR A 239 -6.26 -13.95 -22.16
CA TYR A 239 -4.98 -14.23 -22.81
C TYR A 239 -4.73 -15.74 -22.95
N ARG A 240 -4.86 -16.50 -21.85
CA ARG A 240 -4.65 -17.96 -21.86
C ARG A 240 -5.66 -18.69 -22.74
N THR A 241 -6.93 -18.29 -22.66
CA THR A 241 -8.00 -18.87 -23.48
C THR A 241 -7.75 -18.61 -24.97
N ASN A 242 -7.35 -17.39 -25.33
CA ASN A 242 -7.05 -17.05 -26.72
C ASN A 242 -5.88 -17.88 -27.28
N LEU A 243 -4.82 -18.09 -26.49
CA LEU A 243 -3.70 -18.95 -26.90
C LEU A 243 -4.11 -20.42 -27.07
N GLN A 244 -4.95 -20.95 -26.16
CA GLN A 244 -5.48 -22.31 -26.29
C GLN A 244 -6.32 -22.47 -27.57
N VAL A 245 -7.26 -21.55 -27.83
CA VAL A 245 -8.07 -21.57 -29.05
C VAL A 245 -7.19 -21.46 -30.30
N TYR A 246 -6.21 -20.55 -30.29
CA TYR A 246 -5.24 -20.41 -31.37
C TYR A 246 -4.53 -21.74 -31.68
N SER A 247 -4.00 -22.42 -30.64
CA SER A 247 -3.28 -23.69 -30.83
C SER A 247 -4.15 -24.77 -31.47
N LEU A 248 -5.37 -24.96 -30.96
CA LEU A 248 -6.33 -25.95 -31.47
C LEU A 248 -6.77 -25.65 -32.90
N VAL A 249 -7.10 -24.39 -33.19
CA VAL A 249 -7.57 -23.99 -34.52
C VAL A 249 -6.44 -24.03 -35.53
N SER A 250 -5.21 -23.65 -35.17
CA SER A 250 -4.07 -23.73 -36.08
C SER A 250 -3.73 -25.18 -36.42
N GLU A 251 -3.66 -26.08 -35.44
CA GLU A 251 -3.41 -27.51 -35.67
C GLU A 251 -4.44 -28.12 -36.63
N LYS A 252 -5.72 -27.81 -36.41
CA LYS A 252 -6.80 -28.27 -37.27
C LYS A 252 -6.72 -27.67 -38.68
N SER A 253 -6.37 -26.39 -38.78
CA SER A 253 -6.19 -25.71 -40.07
C SER A 253 -5.05 -26.31 -40.87
N ASP A 254 -3.93 -26.61 -40.22
CA ASP A 254 -2.75 -27.18 -40.89
C ASP A 254 -3.05 -28.61 -41.35
N SER A 255 -3.79 -29.40 -40.56
CA SER A 255 -4.29 -30.72 -40.97
C SER A 255 -5.20 -30.66 -42.21
N ILE A 256 -6.12 -29.66 -42.28
CA ILE A 256 -7.00 -29.46 -43.46
C ILE A 256 -6.16 -29.06 -44.67
N PHE A 257 -5.17 -28.18 -44.48
CA PHE A 257 -4.29 -27.74 -45.55
C PHE A 257 -3.47 -28.90 -46.13
N ASP A 258 -2.91 -29.75 -45.27
CA ASP A 258 -2.08 -30.88 -45.69
C ASP A 258 -2.89 -31.94 -46.46
N ALA A 259 -4.15 -32.13 -46.06
CA ALA A 259 -5.12 -33.02 -46.71
C ALA A 259 -5.79 -32.43 -47.97
N ALA A 260 -5.56 -31.15 -48.29
CA ALA A 260 -6.20 -30.48 -49.43
C ALA A 260 -5.58 -30.88 -50.79
N SER A 261 -6.33 -30.67 -51.88
CA SER A 261 -5.85 -30.83 -53.25
C SER A 261 -4.75 -29.81 -53.58
N GLU A 262 -3.88 -30.11 -54.55
CA GLU A 262 -2.79 -29.19 -54.94
C GLU A 262 -3.30 -27.82 -55.45
N GLU A 263 -4.45 -27.80 -56.13
CA GLU A 263 -5.09 -26.56 -56.56
C GLU A 263 -5.54 -25.71 -55.35
N LYS A 264 -6.16 -26.33 -54.36
CA LYS A 264 -6.60 -25.68 -53.12
C LYS A 264 -5.41 -25.22 -52.26
N LYS A 265 -4.33 -26.01 -52.22
CA LYS A 265 -3.07 -25.62 -51.57
C LYS A 265 -2.48 -24.38 -52.21
N GLN A 266 -2.43 -24.29 -53.55
CA GLN A 266 -1.93 -23.11 -54.25
C GLN A 266 -2.75 -21.85 -53.95
N LYS A 267 -4.09 -21.95 -53.97
CA LYS A 267 -4.99 -20.83 -53.62
C LYS A 267 -4.82 -20.38 -52.16
N ALA A 268 -4.64 -21.33 -51.23
CA ALA A 268 -4.55 -21.05 -49.80
C ALA A 268 -3.12 -20.76 -49.30
N GLN A 269 -2.08 -21.01 -50.08
CA GLN A 269 -0.67 -20.85 -49.68
C GLN A 269 -0.35 -19.40 -49.29
N THR A 270 -0.86 -18.44 -50.06
CA THR A 270 -0.66 -17.00 -49.79
C THR A 270 -1.25 -16.60 -48.44
N LEU A 271 -2.44 -17.12 -48.11
CA LEU A 271 -3.08 -16.89 -46.82
C LEU A 271 -2.32 -17.58 -45.67
N LYS A 272 -1.87 -18.82 -45.87
CA LYS A 272 -1.08 -19.57 -44.87
C LYS A 272 0.21 -18.82 -44.53
N ASN A 273 0.93 -18.34 -45.54
CA ASN A 273 2.17 -17.59 -45.35
C ASN A 273 1.93 -16.28 -44.60
N ALA A 274 0.95 -15.48 -45.02
CA ALA A 274 0.61 -14.22 -44.36
C ALA A 274 0.15 -14.43 -42.90
N SER A 275 -0.61 -15.51 -42.64
CA SER A 275 -1.04 -15.87 -41.28
C SER A 275 0.15 -16.23 -40.38
N ASN A 276 1.08 -17.04 -40.88
CA ASN A 276 2.22 -17.52 -40.12
C ASN A 276 3.23 -16.40 -39.83
N GLU A 277 3.46 -15.52 -40.80
CA GLU A 277 4.33 -14.36 -40.63
C GLU A 277 3.78 -13.39 -39.57
N LEU A 278 2.49 -13.05 -39.66
CA LEU A 278 1.83 -12.18 -38.67
C LEU A 278 1.85 -12.80 -37.27
N ASN A 279 1.48 -14.08 -37.14
CA ASN A 279 1.46 -14.76 -35.84
C ASN A 279 2.86 -14.87 -35.20
N SER A 280 3.89 -15.18 -36.00
CA SER A 280 5.26 -15.26 -35.52
C SER A 280 5.77 -13.91 -35.03
N PHE A 281 5.43 -12.83 -35.73
CA PHE A 281 5.78 -11.48 -35.30
C PHE A 281 5.04 -11.08 -34.01
N ILE A 282 3.76 -11.44 -33.87
CA ILE A 282 3.02 -11.20 -32.63
C ILE A 282 3.65 -11.98 -31.46
N ASP A 283 4.10 -13.22 -31.65
CA ASP A 283 4.81 -13.97 -30.60
C ASP A 283 6.10 -13.28 -30.15
N GLN A 284 6.88 -12.76 -31.11
CA GLN A 284 8.08 -11.98 -30.81
C GLN A 284 7.74 -10.73 -30.00
N LEU A 285 6.72 -9.96 -30.42
CA LEU A 285 6.28 -8.77 -29.68
C LEU A 285 5.84 -9.11 -28.26
N MET A 286 5.03 -10.16 -28.07
CA MET A 286 4.58 -10.58 -26.74
C MET A 286 5.77 -10.98 -25.86
N LEU A 287 6.74 -11.74 -26.40
CA LEU A 287 7.96 -12.12 -25.69
C LEU A 287 8.80 -10.91 -25.30
N ASP A 288 8.97 -9.94 -26.20
CA ASP A 288 9.75 -8.73 -25.94
C ASP A 288 9.06 -7.84 -24.89
N MET A 289 7.73 -7.78 -24.88
CA MET A 289 6.97 -7.06 -23.84
C MET A 289 7.17 -7.71 -22.48
N ILE A 290 7.10 -9.04 -22.42
CA ILE A 290 7.29 -9.80 -21.20
C ILE A 290 8.74 -9.67 -20.67
N LYS A 291 9.74 -9.74 -21.56
CA LYS A 291 11.16 -9.57 -21.21
C LYS A 291 11.49 -8.16 -20.73
N ASN A 292 10.90 -7.13 -21.34
CA ASN A 292 11.12 -5.75 -20.89
C ASN A 292 10.47 -5.46 -19.53
N SER A 293 9.41 -6.19 -19.18
CA SER A 293 8.76 -6.03 -17.88
C SER A 293 9.47 -6.81 -16.76
N ASN A 294 10.03 -7.99 -17.05
CA ASN A 294 10.60 -8.89 -16.04
C ASN A 294 12.13 -9.04 -16.15
N SER A 295 12.81 -9.05 -15.00
CA SER A 295 14.23 -9.37 -14.88
C SER A 295 14.46 -10.89 -14.79
N GLY A 296 14.40 -11.63 -15.90
CA GLY A 296 14.68 -13.06 -15.91
C GLY A 296 14.48 -13.78 -17.25
N GLU A 297 14.69 -15.09 -17.27
CA GLU A 297 14.38 -15.97 -18.41
C GLU A 297 12.88 -16.29 -18.37
N VAL A 298 12.11 -15.75 -19.33
CA VAL A 298 10.64 -15.76 -19.25
C VAL A 298 10.02 -16.54 -20.41
N THR A 299 9.01 -17.34 -20.10
CA THR A 299 8.17 -18.03 -21.07
C THR A 299 6.81 -17.34 -21.18
N LEU A 300 6.09 -17.51 -22.29
CA LEU A 300 4.74 -16.97 -22.49
C LEU A 300 3.72 -17.44 -21.42
N ASN A 301 4.04 -18.50 -20.68
CA ASN A 301 3.10 -19.12 -19.74
C ASN A 301 3.22 -18.59 -18.30
N ASP A 302 4.37 -18.05 -17.90
CA ASP A 302 4.64 -17.62 -16.54
C ASP A 302 5.46 -16.32 -16.51
N PHE A 303 4.82 -15.23 -16.08
CA PHE A 303 5.42 -13.89 -16.02
C PHE A 303 4.78 -13.02 -14.93
N SER A 304 5.60 -12.16 -14.30
CA SER A 304 5.17 -11.17 -13.29
C SER A 304 4.94 -9.78 -13.90
N LEU A 305 4.53 -8.80 -13.07
CA LEU A 305 4.34 -7.39 -13.44
C LEU A 305 3.29 -7.13 -14.54
N LYS A 306 2.16 -7.83 -14.43
CA LYS A 306 1.03 -7.78 -15.37
C LYS A 306 0.42 -6.39 -15.57
N ASP A 307 0.60 -5.48 -14.63
CA ASP A 307 0.10 -4.10 -14.63
C ASP A 307 1.08 -3.07 -15.21
N ASP A 308 2.24 -3.51 -15.72
CA ASP A 308 3.26 -2.62 -16.28
C ASP A 308 2.80 -1.95 -17.59
N LYS A 309 2.59 -0.63 -17.53
CA LYS A 309 2.20 0.20 -18.69
C LYS A 309 3.37 0.61 -19.57
N LYS A 310 4.63 0.43 -19.12
CA LYS A 310 5.81 0.83 -19.87
C LYS A 310 6.23 -0.25 -20.86
N ALA A 311 6.10 -1.52 -20.48
CA ALA A 311 6.49 -2.66 -21.32
C ALA A 311 5.91 -2.61 -22.73
N CYS A 312 4.59 -2.41 -22.87
CA CYS A 312 3.92 -2.29 -24.17
C CYS A 312 4.46 -1.10 -24.97
N ARG A 313 4.51 0.09 -24.33
CA ARG A 313 4.99 1.32 -24.95
C ARG A 313 6.42 1.20 -25.47
N THR A 314 7.34 0.70 -24.65
CA THR A 314 8.76 0.59 -24.99
C THR A 314 8.98 -0.35 -26.18
N VAL A 315 8.29 -1.48 -26.22
CA VAL A 315 8.43 -2.45 -27.32
C VAL A 315 7.86 -1.92 -28.63
N LEU A 316 6.73 -1.22 -28.58
CA LEU A 316 6.12 -0.63 -29.78
C LEU A 316 6.87 0.60 -30.29
N GLU A 317 7.51 1.36 -29.40
CA GLU A 317 8.37 2.50 -29.75
C GLU A 317 9.78 2.04 -30.20
N THR A 318 10.14 0.77 -30.00
CA THR A 318 11.38 0.21 -30.53
C THR A 318 11.32 0.19 -32.06
N ALA A 319 12.37 0.70 -32.71
CA ALA A 319 12.39 1.09 -34.12
C ALA A 319 11.68 0.11 -35.07
N GLY A 320 10.59 0.58 -35.69
CA GLY A 320 9.88 -0.12 -36.77
C GLY A 320 8.91 -1.22 -36.35
N ASN A 321 8.84 -1.62 -35.07
CA ASN A 321 7.95 -2.70 -34.63
C ASN A 321 6.46 -2.38 -34.88
N TYR A 322 6.10 -1.12 -34.62
CA TYR A 322 4.75 -0.62 -34.88
C TYR A 322 4.37 -0.66 -36.37
N GLU A 323 5.20 -0.05 -37.22
CA GLU A 323 4.94 0.03 -38.67
C GLU A 323 4.89 -1.37 -39.29
N LYS A 324 5.78 -2.26 -38.82
CA LYS A 324 5.81 -3.67 -39.22
C LYS A 324 4.54 -4.42 -38.80
N LEU A 325 4.00 -4.18 -37.59
CA LEU A 325 2.75 -4.81 -37.16
C LEU A 325 1.59 -4.42 -38.10
N LEU A 326 1.48 -3.13 -38.41
CA LEU A 326 0.45 -2.62 -39.31
C LEU A 326 0.60 -3.17 -40.72
N GLN A 327 1.83 -3.21 -41.24
CA GLN A 327 2.11 -3.77 -42.56
C GLN A 327 1.70 -5.25 -42.66
N LEU A 328 2.03 -6.05 -41.64
CA LEU A 328 1.66 -7.47 -41.61
C LEU A 328 0.15 -7.68 -41.50
N LEU A 329 -0.56 -6.84 -40.71
CA LEU A 329 -2.02 -6.86 -40.64
C LEU A 329 -2.66 -6.52 -41.99
N GLN A 330 -2.13 -5.53 -42.70
CA GLN A 330 -2.59 -5.16 -44.05
C GLN A 330 -2.32 -6.28 -45.07
N ASN A 331 -1.13 -6.88 -45.04
CA ASN A 331 -0.77 -8.01 -45.90
C ASN A 331 -1.71 -9.19 -45.69
N TYR A 332 -2.00 -9.54 -44.43
CA TYR A 332 -2.96 -10.59 -44.10
C TYR A 332 -4.37 -10.26 -44.63
N ARG A 333 -4.85 -9.04 -44.43
CA ARG A 333 -6.15 -8.58 -44.93
C ARG A 333 -6.25 -8.67 -46.45
N ASN A 334 -5.19 -8.28 -47.16
CA ASN A 334 -5.12 -8.39 -48.62
C ASN A 334 -5.12 -9.85 -49.06
N ALA A 335 -4.44 -10.75 -48.34
CA ALA A 335 -4.46 -12.18 -48.62
C ALA A 335 -5.85 -12.80 -48.42
N VAL A 336 -6.61 -12.36 -47.42
CA VAL A 336 -8.00 -12.82 -47.22
C VAL A 336 -8.92 -12.29 -48.34
N ARG A 337 -8.76 -11.03 -48.75
CA ARG A 337 -9.56 -10.42 -49.84
C ARG A 337 -9.26 -10.98 -51.24
N ALA A 338 -8.11 -11.63 -51.42
CA ALA A 338 -7.76 -12.28 -52.67
C ALA A 338 -8.55 -13.58 -52.92
N ILE A 339 -9.28 -14.08 -51.94
CA ILE A 339 -10.19 -15.24 -52.07
C ILE A 339 -11.47 -14.79 -52.82
N PRO A 340 -12.11 -15.62 -53.66
CA PRO A 340 -13.26 -15.19 -54.45
C PRO A 340 -14.43 -14.61 -53.62
N PRO A 341 -15.13 -13.55 -54.07
CA PRO A 341 -16.15 -12.84 -53.29
C PRO A 341 -17.33 -13.69 -52.78
N GLN A 342 -17.72 -14.74 -53.53
CA GLN A 342 -18.83 -15.63 -53.14
C GLN A 342 -18.52 -16.45 -51.87
N GLU A 343 -17.24 -16.60 -51.53
CA GLU A 343 -16.74 -17.31 -50.35
C GLU A 343 -16.43 -16.35 -49.18
N ILE A 344 -16.19 -15.07 -49.48
CA ILE A 344 -15.79 -14.02 -48.55
C ILE A 344 -16.93 -13.56 -47.63
N ASP A 345 -18.17 -13.47 -48.11
CA ASP A 345 -19.30 -12.97 -47.31
C ASP A 345 -19.59 -13.85 -46.07
N LYS A 346 -19.20 -15.12 -46.12
CA LYS A 346 -19.28 -16.08 -44.99
C LYS A 346 -18.17 -15.88 -43.95
N ILE A 347 -17.03 -15.33 -44.37
CA ILE A 347 -15.82 -15.08 -43.56
C ILE A 347 -15.85 -13.65 -42.95
N ILE A 348 -16.46 -12.69 -43.65
CA ILE A 348 -16.60 -11.29 -43.19
C ILE A 348 -17.77 -11.13 -42.19
N SER A 349 -18.81 -11.95 -42.29
CA SER A 349 -19.99 -11.88 -41.40
C SER A 349 -19.71 -12.41 -39.99
N THR A 350 -18.70 -13.26 -39.81
CA THR A 350 -18.10 -13.57 -38.51
C THR A 350 -17.21 -12.39 -38.10
N ASN A 351 -17.27 -11.96 -36.84
CA ASN A 351 -16.41 -10.90 -36.26
C ASN A 351 -14.87 -11.20 -36.33
N SER A 352 -14.45 -12.21 -37.09
CA SER A 352 -13.09 -12.73 -37.26
C SER A 352 -12.14 -11.75 -37.98
N LEU A 353 -12.67 -10.84 -38.81
CA LEU A 353 -11.89 -9.82 -39.54
C LEU A 353 -11.88 -8.43 -38.89
N LYS A 354 -12.66 -8.25 -37.81
CA LYS A 354 -12.67 -7.00 -37.04
C LYS A 354 -11.57 -7.04 -35.99
N PHE A 355 -10.40 -6.56 -36.36
CA PHE A 355 -9.32 -6.28 -35.42
C PHE A 355 -9.59 -4.93 -34.74
N ASN A 356 -10.73 -4.80 -34.04
CA ASN A 356 -11.28 -3.52 -33.52
C ASN A 356 -10.31 -2.67 -32.66
N LEU A 357 -9.14 -3.19 -32.33
CA LEU A 357 -8.00 -2.44 -31.88
C LEU A 357 -6.86 -2.66 -32.88
N LEU A 358 -6.30 -1.55 -33.39
CA LEU A 358 -5.14 -1.44 -34.30
C LEU A 358 -5.50 -1.07 -35.76
N GLU A 359 -6.72 -0.58 -36.03
CA GLU A 359 -7.12 -0.16 -37.39
C GLU A 359 -6.82 1.31 -37.69
N SER A 360 -6.74 2.13 -36.64
CA SER A 360 -6.48 3.57 -36.74
C SER A 360 -5.29 4.03 -35.88
N GLU A 361 -4.61 5.11 -36.29
CA GLU A 361 -3.54 5.71 -35.48
C GLU A 361 -4.00 6.05 -34.06
N ASN A 362 -5.27 6.43 -33.88
CA ASN A 362 -5.86 6.74 -32.57
C ASN A 362 -5.98 5.49 -31.68
N GLU A 363 -6.44 4.36 -32.22
CA GLU A 363 -6.51 3.09 -31.47
C GLU A 363 -5.14 2.57 -31.07
N VAL A 364 -4.14 2.81 -31.91
CA VAL A 364 -2.75 2.46 -31.61
C VAL A 364 -2.20 3.32 -30.47
N GLN A 365 -2.50 4.62 -30.45
CA GLN A 365 -2.10 5.49 -29.34
C GLN A 365 -2.74 5.04 -28.02
N VAL A 366 -3.98 4.54 -28.07
CA VAL A 366 -4.65 3.90 -26.93
C VAL A 366 -3.94 2.60 -26.54
N PHE A 367 -3.57 1.75 -27.51
CA PHE A 367 -2.86 0.49 -27.30
C PHE A 367 -1.49 0.68 -26.62
N LYS A 368 -0.76 1.76 -26.90
CA LYS A 368 0.50 2.11 -26.21
C LYS A 368 0.35 2.36 -24.71
N GLN A 369 -0.86 2.73 -24.27
CA GLN A 369 -1.14 3.01 -22.86
C GLN A 369 -1.60 1.77 -22.10
N PHE A 370 -1.77 0.65 -22.81
CA PHE A 370 -2.23 -0.59 -22.19
C PHE A 370 -1.16 -1.15 -21.25
N PRO A 371 -1.56 -1.60 -20.06
CA PRO A 371 -0.74 -2.46 -19.24
C PRO A 371 -0.44 -3.78 -19.96
N LEU A 372 0.67 -4.38 -19.58
CA LEU A 372 1.19 -5.60 -20.17
C LEU A 372 0.11 -6.66 -20.40
N ILE A 373 -0.69 -7.00 -19.39
CA ILE A 373 -1.66 -8.09 -19.52
C ILE A 373 -2.80 -7.79 -20.50
N GLU A 374 -3.22 -6.53 -20.59
CA GLU A 374 -4.25 -6.10 -21.53
C GLU A 374 -3.71 -6.07 -22.97
N ALA A 375 -2.46 -5.63 -23.14
CA ALA A 375 -1.77 -5.69 -24.42
C ALA A 375 -1.59 -7.13 -24.91
N LEU A 376 -1.16 -8.05 -24.03
CA LEU A 376 -1.04 -9.47 -24.33
C LEU A 376 -2.39 -10.11 -24.66
N ALA A 377 -3.44 -9.81 -23.89
CA ALA A 377 -4.79 -10.29 -24.17
C ALA A 377 -5.28 -9.84 -25.55
N THR A 378 -5.04 -8.57 -25.91
CA THR A 378 -5.39 -8.01 -27.22
C THR A 378 -4.61 -8.69 -28.35
N LEU A 379 -3.29 -8.83 -28.22
CA LEU A 379 -2.45 -9.48 -29.24
C LEU A 379 -2.82 -10.96 -29.42
N SER A 380 -3.08 -11.68 -28.33
CA SER A 380 -3.54 -13.07 -28.40
C SER A 380 -4.92 -13.19 -29.04
N ALA A 381 -5.81 -12.21 -28.86
CA ALA A 381 -7.10 -12.16 -29.54
C ALA A 381 -6.93 -11.99 -31.05
N VAL A 382 -6.00 -11.14 -31.50
CA VAL A 382 -5.62 -11.00 -32.91
C VAL A 382 -5.13 -12.34 -33.46
N LYS A 383 -4.20 -13.02 -32.76
CA LYS A 383 -3.71 -14.35 -33.18
C LYS A 383 -4.83 -15.37 -33.35
N LYS A 384 -5.72 -15.45 -32.35
CA LYS A 384 -6.89 -16.33 -32.39
C LYS A 384 -7.77 -16.03 -33.61
N ASN A 385 -8.08 -14.76 -33.86
CA ASN A 385 -8.94 -14.35 -34.96
C ASN A 385 -8.31 -14.65 -36.33
N VAL A 386 -7.01 -14.41 -36.49
CA VAL A 386 -6.24 -14.78 -37.70
C VAL A 386 -6.30 -16.29 -37.95
N ALA A 387 -6.16 -17.11 -36.90
CA ALA A 387 -6.25 -18.57 -37.04
C ALA A 387 -7.67 -19.03 -37.42
N ILE A 388 -8.71 -18.43 -36.82
CA ILE A 388 -10.11 -18.74 -37.15
C ILE A 388 -10.42 -18.35 -38.60
N ALA A 389 -10.04 -17.15 -39.03
CA ALA A 389 -10.25 -16.73 -40.42
C ALA A 389 -9.45 -17.58 -41.42
N LYS A 390 -8.22 -18.01 -41.09
CA LYS A 390 -7.47 -19.01 -41.87
C LYS A 390 -8.24 -20.32 -41.98
N TYR A 391 -8.76 -20.83 -40.87
CA TYR A 391 -9.55 -22.06 -40.83
C TYR A 391 -10.81 -21.97 -41.71
N GLU A 392 -11.60 -20.91 -41.56
CA GLU A 392 -12.83 -20.68 -42.33
C GLU A 392 -12.54 -20.55 -43.83
N ALA A 393 -11.50 -19.81 -44.19
CA ALA A 393 -11.04 -19.71 -45.58
C ALA A 393 -10.68 -21.09 -46.16
N LEU A 394 -9.90 -21.89 -45.43
CA LEU A 394 -9.53 -23.24 -45.87
C LEU A 394 -10.73 -24.17 -46.03
N GLN A 395 -11.80 -23.99 -45.26
CA GLN A 395 -13.02 -24.77 -45.47
C GLN A 395 -13.81 -24.34 -46.69
N THR A 396 -13.72 -23.06 -47.07
CA THR A 396 -14.59 -22.47 -48.08
C THR A 396 -13.99 -22.52 -49.49
N ILE A 397 -12.66 -22.44 -49.62
CA ILE A 397 -11.96 -22.56 -50.90
C ILE A 397 -12.26 -23.93 -51.53
N GLU A 398 -12.90 -23.95 -52.70
CA GLU A 398 -13.12 -25.16 -53.51
C GLU A 398 -11.90 -25.54 -54.38
#